data_AF-A0A1E7YX00-F1
#
_entry.id   AF-A0A1E7YX00-F1
#
_cell.length_a   1.000
_cell.length_b   1.000
_cell.length_c   1.000
_cell.angle_alpha   90.00
_cell.angle_beta   90.00
_cell.angle_gamma   90.00
#
_symmetry.space_group_name_H-M   'P 1'
#
loop_
_entity.id
_entity.type
_entity.pdbx_description
1 polymer ?
#
loop_
_entity_poly.entity_id
_entity_poly.type
_entity_poly.pdbx_seq_one_letter_code
_entity_poly.pdbx_strand_id
1 'polypeptide(L)'
;MKKSEYAFCGMPATLLCDGQLGWDADTDKNGLMRKLRKMHTCDAPLCRDCATWQNNIFFSGRAGGMETKDYCPICQKRKEAGEEGSRRCMDNEQAMVIRRAHWATHQNDHQRKLQVLQGGGQQQLPF
;
A
#
# COMPACT_ATOMS: atom_id res chain seq x y z
N MET A 1 12.36 -17.40 6.61
CA MET A 1 11.58 -16.14 6.55
C MET A 1 10.36 -16.29 7.45
N LYS A 2 10.16 -15.40 8.43
CA LYS A 2 8.88 -15.33 9.15
C LYS A 2 7.81 -15.03 8.12
N LYS A 3 6.80 -15.91 7.96
CA LYS A 3 5.66 -15.67 7.07
C LYS A 3 4.95 -14.43 7.60
N SER A 4 5.11 -13.29 6.92
CA SER A 4 4.35 -12.10 7.27
C SER A 4 2.90 -12.41 6.96
N GLU A 5 2.06 -12.41 7.99
CA GLU A 5 0.63 -12.57 7.82
C GLU A 5 0.08 -11.39 7.01
N TYR A 6 -0.86 -11.69 6.12
CA TYR A 6 -1.50 -10.68 5.31
C TYR A 6 -2.29 -9.75 6.22
N ALA A 7 -1.92 -8.47 6.18
CA ALA A 7 -2.47 -7.44 7.05
C ALA A 7 -4.01 -7.28 6.95
N PHE A 8 -4.64 -7.83 5.90
CA PHE A 8 -6.07 -7.65 5.66
C PHE A 8 -6.96 -8.91 5.79
N CYS A 9 -6.44 -10.13 5.64
CA CYS A 9 -7.26 -11.35 5.81
C CYS A 9 -6.61 -12.46 6.64
N GLY A 10 -5.38 -12.25 7.17
CA GLY A 10 -4.70 -13.22 8.03
C GLY A 10 -4.06 -14.41 7.32
N MET A 11 -4.28 -14.59 6.02
CA MET A 11 -3.60 -15.62 5.22
C MET A 11 -2.11 -15.31 5.02
N PRO A 12 -1.24 -16.29 4.70
CA PRO A 12 0.17 -16.02 4.45
C PRO A 12 0.33 -15.08 3.25
N ALA A 13 1.08 -13.99 3.43
CA ALA A 13 1.38 -13.08 2.34
C ALA A 13 2.45 -13.69 1.41
N THR A 14 2.20 -13.63 0.12
CA THR A 14 3.08 -14.13 -0.94
C THR A 14 3.50 -13.05 -1.94
N LEU A 15 2.87 -11.87 -1.86
CA LEU A 15 3.06 -10.74 -2.78
C LEU A 15 3.20 -9.44 -2.00
N LEU A 16 3.57 -8.36 -2.69
CA LEU A 16 3.64 -7.00 -2.14
C LEU A 16 2.80 -6.06 -3.02
N CYS A 17 2.19 -5.05 -2.41
CA CYS A 17 1.39 -4.06 -3.13
C CYS A 17 2.27 -3.03 -3.86
N ASP A 18 2.04 -2.90 -5.17
CA ASP A 18 2.73 -1.96 -6.08
C ASP A 18 2.15 -0.53 -6.05
N GLY A 19 1.18 -0.28 -5.17
CA GLY A 19 0.54 1.02 -4.99
C GLY A 19 1.55 2.15 -4.78
N GLN A 20 1.56 3.14 -5.65
CA GLN A 20 2.50 4.26 -5.54
C GLN A 20 2.08 5.25 -4.44
N LEU A 21 2.99 5.54 -3.51
CA LEU A 21 2.82 6.54 -2.45
C LEU A 21 3.43 7.89 -2.83
N GLY A 22 4.60 7.87 -3.47
CA GLY A 22 5.30 9.08 -3.91
C GLY A 22 6.70 8.78 -4.42
N TRP A 23 7.56 9.81 -4.39
CA TRP A 23 8.93 9.75 -4.90
C TRP A 23 9.92 10.32 -3.90
N ASP A 24 11.08 9.68 -3.82
CA ASP A 24 12.29 10.33 -3.35
C ASP A 24 12.80 11.24 -4.48
N ALA A 25 12.56 12.53 -4.30
CA ALA A 25 12.89 13.57 -5.28
C ALA A 25 13.35 14.84 -4.55
N ASP A 26 13.90 15.79 -5.28
CA ASP A 26 14.04 17.16 -4.78
C ASP A 26 12.82 17.96 -5.25
N THR A 27 12.39 18.96 -4.48
CA THR A 27 11.32 19.86 -4.91
C THR A 27 11.95 21.22 -5.23
N ASP A 28 11.64 21.79 -6.40
CA ASP A 28 12.07 23.15 -6.70
C ASP A 28 11.18 24.20 -6.01
N LYS A 29 11.57 25.48 -6.15
CA LYS A 29 10.86 26.61 -5.56
C LYS A 29 9.39 26.75 -6.00
N ASN A 30 9.00 26.10 -7.09
CA ASN A 30 7.64 26.12 -7.64
C ASN A 30 6.85 24.85 -7.26
N GLY A 31 7.42 23.98 -6.42
CA GLY A 31 6.76 22.72 -6.05
C GLY A 31 6.92 21.60 -7.09
N LEU A 32 7.71 21.78 -8.16
CA LEU A 32 7.95 20.72 -9.13
C LEU A 32 9.03 19.75 -8.63
N MET A 33 8.74 18.46 -8.74
CA MET A 33 9.70 17.40 -8.45
C MET A 33 10.82 17.39 -9.50
N ARG A 34 12.06 17.35 -9.02
CA ARG A 34 13.30 17.23 -9.81
C ARG A 34 14.13 16.08 -9.25
N LYS A 35 15.02 15.53 -10.07
CA LYS A 35 15.92 14.43 -9.69
C LYS A 35 15.19 13.27 -9.00
N LEU A 36 14.26 12.65 -9.71
CA LEU A 36 13.56 11.46 -9.22
C LEU A 36 14.58 10.33 -9.02
N ARG A 37 14.85 9.97 -7.76
CA ARG A 37 15.82 8.94 -7.38
C ARG A 37 15.16 7.58 -7.27
N LYS A 38 14.04 7.51 -6.55
CA LYS A 38 13.37 6.25 -6.23
C LYS A 38 11.86 6.46 -6.08
N MET A 39 11.08 5.47 -6.51
CA MET A 39 9.65 5.40 -6.23
C MET A 39 9.40 4.77 -4.87
N HIS A 40 8.52 5.39 -4.07
CA HIS A 40 8.01 4.79 -2.84
C HIS A 40 6.69 4.08 -3.12
N THR A 41 6.71 2.76 -2.95
CA THR A 41 5.56 1.86 -3.07
C THR A 41 4.95 1.57 -1.71
N CYS A 42 3.71 1.08 -1.74
CA CYS A 42 2.91 0.72 -0.59
C CYS A 42 3.53 -0.44 0.17
N ASP A 43 4.12 -1.42 -0.55
CA ASP A 43 4.79 -2.60 0.01
C ASP A 43 3.93 -3.35 1.03
N ALA A 44 2.60 -3.17 0.98
CA ALA A 44 1.71 -3.90 1.86
C ALA A 44 1.85 -5.38 1.54
N PRO A 45 2.06 -6.26 2.53
CA PRO A 45 1.99 -7.69 2.29
C PRO A 45 0.63 -8.01 1.69
N LEU A 46 0.60 -8.87 0.67
CA LEU A 46 -0.61 -9.31 -0.05
C LEU A 46 -0.69 -10.84 -0.08
N CYS A 47 -1.88 -11.40 0.13
CA CYS A 47 -2.15 -12.78 -0.30
C CYS A 47 -2.67 -12.77 -1.75
N ARG A 48 -2.41 -13.85 -2.49
CA ARG A 48 -2.78 -13.96 -3.91
C ARG A 48 -4.28 -13.78 -4.18
N ASP A 49 -5.13 -14.20 -3.24
CA ASP A 49 -6.59 -14.16 -3.40
C ASP A 49 -7.20 -12.77 -3.14
N CYS A 50 -6.55 -11.95 -2.32
CA CYS A 50 -7.02 -10.59 -2.01
C CYS A 50 -6.28 -9.50 -2.77
N ALA A 51 -5.22 -9.83 -3.49
CA ALA A 51 -4.57 -8.91 -4.41
C ALA A 51 -5.49 -8.63 -5.59
N THR A 52 -5.63 -7.35 -5.95
CA THR A 52 -6.29 -6.96 -7.19
C THR A 52 -5.24 -6.84 -8.28
N TRP A 53 -5.30 -7.76 -9.24
CA TRP A 53 -4.34 -7.89 -10.33
C TRP A 53 -4.73 -6.97 -11.47
N GLN A 54 -3.79 -6.15 -11.94
CA GLN A 54 -3.97 -5.37 -13.16
C GLN A 54 -2.86 -5.66 -14.13
N ASN A 55 -3.23 -6.13 -15.31
CA ASN A 55 -2.28 -6.47 -16.36
C ASN A 55 -2.34 -5.41 -17.45
N ASN A 56 -1.21 -4.75 -17.69
CA ASN A 56 -1.01 -3.93 -18.87
C ASN A 56 -0.23 -4.77 -19.88
N ILE A 57 -0.84 -4.98 -21.05
CA ILE A 57 -0.18 -5.64 -22.18
C ILE A 57 0.32 -4.54 -23.11
N PHE A 58 1.63 -4.51 -23.34
CA PHE A 58 2.27 -3.58 -24.27
C PHE A 58 2.68 -4.34 -25.53
N PHE A 59 2.11 -3.93 -26.66
CA PHE A 59 2.53 -4.41 -27.97
C PHE A 59 3.56 -3.44 -28.56
N SER A 60 4.84 -3.78 -28.48
CA SER A 60 5.91 -3.07 -29.20
C SER A 60 6.56 -4.04 -30.20
N GLY A 61 6.73 -3.59 -31.46
CA GLY A 61 7.03 -4.46 -32.61
C GLY A 61 8.33 -5.27 -32.56
N ARG A 62 9.21 -5.05 -31.58
CA ARG A 62 10.43 -5.87 -31.35
C ARG A 62 10.52 -6.52 -29.97
N ALA A 63 9.77 -6.04 -28.98
CA ALA A 63 9.74 -6.59 -27.64
C ALA A 63 8.36 -6.30 -27.03
N GLY A 64 7.44 -7.24 -27.17
CA GLY A 64 6.21 -7.21 -26.38
C GLY A 64 6.53 -7.44 -24.90
N GLY A 65 5.68 -6.92 -24.02
CA GLY A 65 5.83 -7.10 -22.58
C GLY A 65 4.47 -7.13 -21.89
N MET A 66 4.40 -7.90 -20.81
CA MET A 66 3.27 -7.88 -19.89
C MET A 66 3.78 -7.36 -18.56
N GLU A 67 3.22 -6.26 -18.10
CA GLU A 67 3.46 -5.74 -16.75
C GLU A 67 2.23 -6.02 -15.91
N THR A 68 2.43 -6.67 -14.77
CA THR A 68 1.38 -6.96 -13.79
C THR A 68 1.60 -6.07 -12.59
N LYS A 69 0.57 -5.34 -12.17
CA LYS A 69 0.57 -4.58 -10.91
C LYS A 69 -0.38 -5.21 -9.92
N ASP A 70 0.10 -5.43 -8.70
CA ASP A 70 -0.67 -5.99 -7.60
C ASP A 70 -1.12 -4.87 -6.64
N TYR A 71 -2.42 -4.66 -6.51
CA TYR A 71 -2.97 -3.65 -5.61
C TYR A 71 -3.64 -4.24 -4.37
N CYS A 72 -3.40 -3.61 -3.23
CA CYS A 72 -4.23 -3.79 -2.04
C CYS A 72 -5.57 -3.04 -2.19
N PRO A 73 -6.60 -3.39 -1.39
CA PRO A 73 -7.91 -2.76 -1.49
C PRO A 73 -7.89 -1.23 -1.34
N ILE A 74 -6.93 -0.68 -0.60
CA ILE A 74 -6.77 0.77 -0.42
C ILE A 74 -6.18 1.41 -1.68
N CYS A 75 -5.13 0.80 -2.22
CA CYS A 75 -4.45 1.31 -3.41
C CYS A 75 -5.32 1.17 -4.66
N GLN A 76 -6.16 0.13 -4.74
CA GLN A 76 -7.19 0.00 -5.76
C GLN A 76 -8.18 1.18 -5.70
N LYS A 77 -8.73 1.50 -4.51
CA LYS A 77 -9.65 2.64 -4.35
C LYS A 77 -9.01 3.97 -4.73
N ARG A 78 -7.75 4.19 -4.34
CA ARG A 78 -7.00 5.40 -4.72
C ARG A 78 -6.81 5.49 -6.23
N LYS A 79 -6.55 4.36 -6.89
CA LYS A 79 -6.47 4.32 -8.35
C LYS A 79 -7.80 4.65 -9.00
N GLU A 80 -8.89 4.05 -8.55
CA GLU A 80 -10.25 4.34 -9.04
C GLU A 80 -10.64 5.82 -8.86
N ALA A 81 -10.14 6.45 -7.78
CA ALA A 81 -10.28 7.88 -7.54
C ALA A 81 -9.33 8.78 -8.38
N GLY A 82 -8.45 8.21 -9.20
CA GLY A 82 -7.48 8.97 -10.00
C GLY A 82 -6.29 9.52 -9.21
N GLU A 83 -6.02 9.00 -8.01
CA GLU A 83 -4.89 9.40 -7.16
C GLU A 83 -3.63 8.53 -7.33
N GLU A 84 -3.62 7.62 -8.32
CA GLU A 84 -2.43 6.85 -8.72
C GLU A 84 -1.36 7.81 -9.27
N GLY A 85 -0.09 7.61 -8.92
CA GLY A 85 0.98 8.51 -9.37
C GLY A 85 1.12 9.80 -8.56
N SER A 86 0.75 9.76 -7.28
CA SER A 86 0.98 10.81 -6.28
C SER A 86 2.28 11.58 -6.53
N ARG A 87 2.15 12.88 -6.82
CA ARG A 87 3.27 13.81 -7.04
C ARG A 87 3.93 14.27 -5.74
N ARG A 88 3.85 13.44 -4.69
CA ARG A 88 4.40 13.77 -3.38
C ARG A 88 5.87 13.40 -3.35
N CYS A 89 6.68 14.39 -3.01
CA CYS A 89 8.04 14.19 -2.59
C CYS A 89 8.05 13.73 -1.12
N MET A 90 8.79 12.66 -0.81
CA MET A 90 8.95 12.17 0.55
C MET A 90 10.28 11.46 0.71
N ASP A 91 10.81 11.48 1.93
CA ASP A 91 11.97 10.67 2.30
C ASP A 91 11.57 9.24 2.72
N ASN A 92 12.57 8.39 2.99
CA ASN A 92 12.35 7.00 3.41
C ASN A 92 11.59 6.88 4.75
N GLU A 93 11.80 7.79 5.69
CA GLU A 93 11.17 7.72 7.02
C GLU A 93 9.69 8.11 6.92
N GLN A 94 9.39 9.18 6.20
CA GLN A 94 8.04 9.60 5.85
C GLN A 94 7.31 8.50 5.10
N ALA A 95 7.96 7.86 4.12
CA ALA A 95 7.39 6.73 3.41
C ALA A 95 7.05 5.58 4.37
N MET A 96 7.91 5.25 5.34
CA MET A 96 7.61 4.22 6.34
C MET A 96 6.44 4.59 7.25
N VAL A 97 6.33 5.84 7.71
CA VAL A 97 5.20 6.31 8.52
C VAL A 97 3.91 6.24 7.71
N ILE A 98 3.93 6.72 6.46
CA ILE A 98 2.77 6.67 5.56
C ILE A 98 2.36 5.23 5.31
N ARG A 99 3.30 4.30 5.06
CA ARG A 99 2.98 2.87 4.89
C ARG A 99 2.22 2.32 6.09
N ARG A 100 2.76 2.50 7.30
CA ARG A 100 2.11 2.03 8.54
C ARG A 100 0.72 2.61 8.71
N ALA A 101 0.58 3.92 8.54
CA ALA A 101 -0.72 4.60 8.64
C ALA A 101 -1.69 4.10 7.57
N HIS A 102 -1.23 3.98 6.33
CA HIS A 102 -2.01 3.51 5.19
C HIS A 102 -2.54 2.10 5.44
N TRP A 103 -1.70 1.17 5.87
CA TRP A 103 -2.13 -0.19 6.20
C TRP A 103 -3.11 -0.23 7.38
N ALA A 104 -2.93 0.63 8.38
CA ALA A 104 -3.82 0.73 9.53
C ALA A 104 -5.18 1.37 9.21
N THR A 105 -5.30 2.14 8.11
CA THR A 105 -6.56 2.82 7.77
C THR A 105 -7.63 1.85 7.25
N HIS A 106 -7.24 0.66 6.81
CA HIS A 106 -8.15 -0.30 6.22
C HIS A 106 -8.74 -1.24 7.26
N GLN A 107 -9.82 -0.80 7.89
CA GLN A 107 -10.62 -1.64 8.76
C GLN A 107 -11.41 -2.69 7.95
N ASN A 108 -10.92 -3.92 7.91
CA ASN A 108 -11.73 -5.09 7.57
C ASN A 108 -12.19 -5.80 8.86
N ASP A 109 -13.11 -6.75 8.73
CA ASP A 109 -13.63 -7.51 9.87
C ASP A 109 -12.54 -8.26 10.65
N HIS A 110 -11.44 -8.63 9.99
CA HIS A 110 -10.29 -9.28 10.64
C HIS A 110 -9.49 -8.31 11.53
N GLN A 111 -9.17 -7.11 11.03
CA GLN A 111 -8.53 -6.04 11.79
C GLN A 111 -9.46 -5.50 12.89
N ARG A 112 -10.77 -5.42 12.63
CA ARG A 112 -11.77 -5.10 13.67
C ARG A 112 -11.82 -6.17 14.74
N LYS A 113 -11.81 -7.45 14.38
CA LYS A 113 -11.71 -8.56 15.36
C LYS A 113 -10.41 -8.52 16.15
N LEU A 114 -9.27 -8.22 15.52
CA LEU A 114 -7.99 -8.00 16.22
C LEU A 114 -8.03 -6.80 17.18
N GLN A 115 -8.60 -5.67 16.75
CA GLN A 115 -8.80 -4.50 17.63
C GLN A 115 -9.76 -4.79 18.78
N VAL A 116 -10.85 -5.54 18.53
CA VAL A 116 -11.80 -5.97 19.57
C VAL A 116 -11.14 -6.93 20.56
N LEU A 117 -10.28 -7.86 20.10
CA LEU A 117 -9.51 -8.75 20.98
C LEU A 117 -8.49 -7.98 21.83
N GLN A 118 -7.87 -6.92 21.31
CA GLN A 118 -6.97 -6.05 22.08
C GLN A 118 -7.71 -5.06 22.99
N GLY A 119 -8.93 -4.66 22.63
CA GLY A 119 -9.76 -3.67 23.34
C GLY A 119 -10.77 -4.27 24.33
N GLY A 120 -10.70 -5.56 24.63
CA GLY A 120 -11.62 -6.26 25.54
C GLY A 120 -11.45 -5.95 27.04
N GLY A 121 -10.66 -4.94 27.40
CA GLY A 121 -10.59 -4.43 28.77
C GLY A 121 -11.78 -3.51 29.04
N GLN A 122 -12.94 -4.06 29.41
CA GLN A 122 -13.99 -3.28 30.08
C GLN A 122 -13.35 -2.55 31.26
N GLN A 123 -13.32 -1.22 31.23
CA GLN A 123 -13.23 -0.43 32.45
C GLN A 123 -14.58 -0.54 33.15
N GLN A 124 -14.67 -1.47 34.10
CA GLN A 124 -15.69 -1.39 35.14
C GLN A 124 -15.28 -0.24 36.07
N LEU A 125 -15.99 0.89 35.98
CA LEU A 125 -15.99 1.84 37.08
C LEU A 125 -16.89 1.24 38.18
N PRO A 126 -16.40 1.09 39.42
CA PRO A 126 -17.27 0.77 40.53
C PRO A 126 -18.23 1.95 40.75
N PHE A 127 -19.48 1.59 40.96
CA PHE A 127 -20.66 2.42 41.24
C PHE A 127 -20.43 3.43 42.37
#